data_AF-A0A1E3QQP4-F1
#
_entry.id   AF-A0A1E3QQP4-F1
#
_cell.length_a   1.000
_cell.length_b   1.000
_cell.length_c   1.000
_cell.angle_alpha   90.00
_cell.angle_beta   90.00
_cell.angle_gamma   90.00
#
_symmetry.space_group_name_H-M   'P 1'
#
loop_
_entity.id
_entity.type
_entity.pdbx_description
1 polymer ?
#
loop_
_entity_poly.entity_id
_entity_poly.type
_entity_poly.pdbx_seq_one_letter_code
_entity_poly.pdbx_strand_id
1 'polypeptide(L)'
;MDSIFTENLSKRMYLDLKQLEQKVNDKVLKAALMRRGAESIRRTLKLREITPHFLALYQQGSIGDELFKNFEIHSRLQEEELKEVAMEAESIQQGWATTFFPIVQEICFNEALRRRLNVLDDRGVELNKLWNGLHATATATAAEL
;
A
#
# COMPACT_ATOMS: atom_id res chain seq x y z
N MET A 1 9.24 -1.09 -20.67
CA MET A 1 9.57 -1.38 -19.27
C MET A 1 8.28 -1.32 -18.48
N ASP A 2 7.90 -2.43 -17.86
CA ASP A 2 6.70 -2.49 -17.05
C ASP A 2 6.97 -1.93 -15.65
N SER A 3 6.05 -1.12 -15.16
CA SER A 3 6.15 -0.53 -13.83
C SER A 3 5.88 -1.56 -12.75
N ILE A 4 6.75 -1.63 -11.73
CA ILE A 4 6.59 -2.54 -10.58
C ILE A 4 5.30 -2.26 -9.80
N PHE A 5 4.88 -0.99 -9.76
CA PHE A 5 3.63 -0.58 -9.15
C PHE A 5 2.61 -0.14 -10.20
N THR A 6 1.34 -0.37 -9.89
CA THR A 6 0.23 0.23 -10.63
C THR A 6 0.20 1.76 -10.44
N GLU A 7 -0.55 2.43 -11.30
CA GLU A 7 -0.76 3.89 -11.24
C GLU A 7 -1.11 4.34 -9.81
N ASN A 8 -0.52 5.45 -9.38
CA ASN A 8 -0.80 6.03 -8.07
C ASN A 8 -2.05 6.92 -8.15
N LEU A 9 -3.21 6.30 -7.92
CA LEU A 9 -4.50 7.01 -7.91
C LEU A 9 -4.52 8.16 -6.90
N SER A 10 -3.94 7.99 -5.71
CA SER A 10 -3.88 9.04 -4.69
C SER A 10 -3.07 10.26 -5.14
N LYS A 11 -1.95 10.03 -5.86
CA LYS A 11 -1.17 11.11 -6.47
C LYS A 11 -1.98 11.83 -7.54
N ARG A 12 -2.60 11.08 -8.45
CA ARG A 12 -3.41 11.65 -9.53
C ARG A 12 -4.57 12.48 -9.00
N MET A 13 -5.37 11.95 -8.09
CA MET A 13 -6.48 12.70 -7.47
C MET A 13 -6.01 13.99 -6.79
N TYR A 14 -4.85 13.97 -6.12
CA TYR A 14 -4.29 15.18 -5.51
C TYR A 14 -3.91 16.22 -6.57
N LEU A 15 -3.26 15.81 -7.66
CA LEU A 15 -2.86 16.70 -8.75
C LEU A 15 -4.08 17.26 -9.49
N ASP A 16 -5.08 16.43 -9.76
CA ASP A 16 -6.33 16.82 -10.38
C ASP A 16 -7.04 17.89 -9.51
N LEU A 17 -7.11 17.68 -8.19
CA LEU A 17 -7.66 18.65 -7.24
C LEU A 17 -6.88 19.97 -7.23
N LYS A 18 -5.57 19.94 -7.44
CA LYS A 18 -4.71 21.13 -7.48
C LYS A 18 -4.83 21.90 -8.80
N GLN A 19 -5.20 21.23 -9.90
CA GLN A 19 -5.39 21.82 -11.22
C GLN A 19 -6.78 22.43 -11.43
N LEU A 20 -7.75 22.16 -10.54
CA LEU A 20 -9.07 22.77 -10.61
C LEU A 20 -8.97 24.30 -10.47
N GLU A 21 -9.61 25.02 -11.40
CA GLU A 21 -9.66 26.50 -11.38
C GLU A 21 -10.50 27.04 -10.19
N GLN A 22 -11.43 26.23 -9.70
CA GLN A 22 -12.23 26.58 -8.53
C GLN A 22 -11.42 26.43 -7.25
N LYS A 23 -11.52 27.42 -6.35
CA LYS A 23 -10.86 27.38 -5.04
C LYS A 23 -11.35 26.19 -4.21
N VAL A 24 -10.58 25.11 -4.23
CA VAL A 24 -10.80 23.93 -3.39
C VAL A 24 -10.56 24.30 -1.92
N ASN A 25 -11.33 23.68 -1.02
CA ASN A 25 -11.15 23.89 0.42
C ASN A 25 -9.79 23.33 0.90
N ASP A 26 -9.02 24.13 1.62
CA ASP A 26 -7.72 23.74 2.17
C ASP A 26 -7.76 22.42 2.96
N LYS A 27 -8.85 22.14 3.68
CA LYS A 27 -9.01 20.87 4.42
C LYS A 27 -9.05 19.67 3.50
N VAL A 28 -9.69 19.79 2.34
CA VAL A 28 -9.77 18.74 1.33
C VAL A 28 -8.41 18.52 0.69
N LEU A 29 -7.67 19.59 0.38
CA LEU A 29 -6.33 19.50 -0.19
C LEU A 29 -5.34 18.85 0.79
N LYS A 30 -5.40 19.22 2.09
CA LYS A 30 -4.61 18.57 3.15
C LYS A 30 -4.95 17.08 3.28
N ALA A 31 -6.23 16.72 3.29
CA ALA A 31 -6.66 15.33 3.38
C ALA A 31 -6.20 14.51 2.15
N ALA A 32 -6.29 15.08 0.95
CA ALA A 32 -5.80 14.44 -0.27
C ALA A 32 -4.28 14.23 -0.24
N LEU A 33 -3.51 15.21 0.26
CA LEU A 33 -2.07 15.05 0.44
C LEU A 33 -1.74 13.95 1.45
N MET A 34 -2.47 13.86 2.57
CA MET A 34 -2.29 12.79 3.55
C MET A 34 -2.57 11.40 2.93
N ARG A 35 -3.59 11.29 2.05
CA ARG A 35 -3.86 10.06 1.29
C ARG A 35 -2.72 9.70 0.33
N ARG A 36 -2.19 10.68 -0.41
CA ARG A 36 -1.01 10.52 -1.28
C ARG A 36 0.21 10.06 -0.48
N GLY A 37 0.46 10.69 0.67
CA GLY A 37 1.54 10.33 1.57
C GLY A 37 1.39 8.90 2.11
N ALA A 38 0.18 8.49 2.50
CA ALA A 38 -0.05 7.16 3.10
C ALA A 38 0.24 6.05 2.08
N GLU A 39 -0.18 6.25 0.84
CA GLU A 39 0.13 5.33 -0.25
C GLU A 39 1.63 5.32 -0.59
N SER A 40 2.29 6.49 -0.53
CA SER A 40 3.74 6.58 -0.73
C SER A 40 4.53 5.81 0.34
N ILE A 41 4.16 5.98 1.62
CA ILE A 41 4.77 5.23 2.74
C ILE A 41 4.52 3.72 2.58
N ARG A 42 3.29 3.32 2.21
CA ARG A 42 2.93 1.92 1.96
C ARG A 42 3.85 1.29 0.92
N ARG A 43 4.08 1.97 -0.21
CA ARG A 43 4.97 1.51 -1.29
C ARG A 43 6.42 1.45 -0.84
N THR A 44 6.92 2.45 -0.12
CA THR A 44 8.28 2.47 0.41
C THR A 44 8.54 1.34 1.39
N LEU A 45 7.61 1.08 2.32
CA LEU A 45 7.71 -0.05 3.25
C LEU A 45 7.73 -1.37 2.50
N LYS A 46 6.91 -1.51 1.44
CA LYS A 46 6.86 -2.72 0.64
C LYS A 46 8.15 -2.94 -0.15
N LEU A 47 8.73 -1.89 -0.74
CA LEU A 47 10.03 -1.97 -1.41
C LEU A 47 11.11 -2.41 -0.43
N ARG A 48 11.18 -1.77 0.74
CA ARG A 48 12.19 -2.10 1.77
C ARG A 48 12.10 -3.54 2.26
N GLU A 49 10.90 -4.09 2.39
CA GLU A 49 10.66 -5.49 2.73
C GLU A 49 11.16 -6.43 1.62
N ILE A 50 10.96 -6.06 0.36
CA ILE A 50 11.28 -6.87 -0.81
C ILE A 50 12.76 -6.79 -1.20
N THR A 51 13.44 -5.66 -0.96
CA THR A 51 14.85 -5.43 -1.32
C THR A 51 15.80 -6.58 -0.97
N PRO A 52 15.85 -7.10 0.28
CA PRO A 52 16.76 -8.20 0.60
C PRO A 52 16.45 -9.50 -0.16
N HIS A 53 15.17 -9.75 -0.46
CA HIS A 53 14.74 -10.91 -1.24
C HIS A 53 15.17 -10.79 -2.71
N PHE A 54 15.04 -9.60 -3.30
CA PHE A 54 15.52 -9.33 -4.67
C PHE A 54 17.03 -9.47 -4.78
N LEU A 55 17.78 -8.97 -3.79
CA LEU A 55 19.24 -9.09 -3.77
C LEU A 55 19.68 -10.56 -3.71
N ALA A 56 19.02 -11.38 -2.88
CA ALA A 56 19.32 -12.81 -2.79
C ALA A 56 19.04 -13.53 -4.12
N LEU A 57 17.91 -13.26 -4.77
CA LEU A 57 17.54 -13.85 -6.07
C LEU A 57 18.48 -13.42 -7.20
N TYR A 58 18.96 -12.17 -7.16
CA TYR A 58 19.96 -11.67 -8.11
C TYR A 58 21.32 -12.36 -7.92
N GLN A 59 21.80 -12.51 -6.68
CA GLN A 59 23.03 -13.25 -6.37
C GLN A 59 22.97 -14.72 -6.79
N GLN A 60 21.79 -15.33 -6.72
CA GLN A 60 21.54 -16.70 -7.18
C GLN A 60 21.46 -16.82 -8.72
N GLY A 61 21.48 -15.71 -9.46
CA GLY A 61 21.32 -15.70 -10.92
C GLY A 61 19.92 -16.08 -11.40
N SER A 62 18.92 -16.05 -10.51
CA SER A 62 17.52 -16.39 -10.85
C SER A 62 16.75 -15.22 -11.49
N ILE A 63 17.32 -14.01 -11.43
CA ILE A 63 16.76 -12.78 -12.00
C ILE A 63 17.78 -12.16 -12.96
N GLY A 64 17.31 -11.68 -14.11
CA GLY A 64 18.15 -10.96 -15.08
C GLY A 64 18.46 -9.51 -14.67
N ASP A 65 19.60 -9.01 -15.15
CA ASP A 65 20.10 -7.65 -14.88
C ASP A 65 19.11 -6.53 -15.20
N GLU A 66 18.31 -6.68 -16.26
CA GLU A 66 17.32 -5.68 -16.65
C GLU A 66 16.23 -5.51 -15.57
N LEU A 67 15.73 -6.62 -15.01
CA LEU A 67 14.72 -6.57 -13.95
C LEU A 67 15.29 -5.94 -12.68
N PHE A 68 16.53 -6.26 -12.33
CA PHE A 68 17.20 -5.69 -11.16
C PHE A 68 17.41 -4.18 -11.32
N LYS A 69 17.90 -3.72 -12.47
CA LYS A 69 18.02 -2.29 -12.78
C LYS A 69 16.66 -1.58 -12.73
N ASN A 70 15.61 -2.20 -13.27
CA ASN A 70 14.26 -1.64 -13.19
C ASN A 70 13.82 -1.49 -11.73
N PHE A 71 14.09 -2.48 -10.87
CA PHE A 71 13.81 -2.40 -9.44
C PHE A 71 14.55 -1.24 -8.75
N GLU A 72 15.83 -1.02 -9.06
CA GLU A 72 16.59 0.12 -8.52
C GLU A 72 16.02 1.47 -8.99
N ILE A 73 15.66 1.58 -10.26
CA ILE A 73 15.05 2.79 -10.84
C ILE A 73 13.72 3.10 -10.12
N HIS A 74 12.87 2.09 -9.95
CA HIS A 74 11.58 2.26 -9.26
C HIS A 74 11.73 2.57 -7.77
N SER A 75 12.76 2.01 -7.12
CA SER A 75 13.10 2.34 -5.73
C SER A 75 13.49 3.80 -5.60
N ARG A 76 14.34 4.30 -6.50
CA ARG A 76 14.72 5.72 -6.53
C ARG A 76 13.53 6.63 -6.86
N LEU A 77 12.69 6.24 -7.82
CA LEU A 77 11.48 7.01 -8.15
C LEU A 77 10.54 7.15 -6.95
N GLN A 78 10.43 6.09 -6.13
CA GLN A 78 9.62 6.12 -4.92
C GLN A 78 10.23 6.99 -3.82
N GLU A 79 11.56 7.05 -3.71
CA GLU A 79 12.25 7.98 -2.82
C GLU A 79 12.05 9.44 -3.25
N GLU A 80 12.12 9.74 -4.54
CA GLU A 80 11.81 11.07 -5.07
C GLU A 80 10.36 11.46 -4.81
N GLU A 81 9.41 10.54 -4.97
CA GLU A 81 7.99 10.76 -4.63
C GLU A 81 7.81 11.15 -3.15
N LEU A 82 8.54 10.52 -2.22
CA LEU A 82 8.51 10.90 -0.81
C LEU A 82 9.05 12.32 -0.58
N LYS A 83 10.13 12.70 -1.27
CA LYS A 83 10.69 14.06 -1.21
C LYS A 83 9.71 15.09 -1.76
N GLU A 84 9.05 14.81 -2.89
CA GLU A 84 8.00 15.67 -3.44
C GLU A 84 6.87 15.89 -2.44
N VAL A 85 6.40 14.83 -1.77
CA VAL A 85 5.35 14.93 -0.74
C VAL A 85 5.82 15.76 0.46
N ALA A 86 7.09 15.65 0.86
CA ALA A 86 7.65 16.47 1.93
C ALA A 86 7.68 17.96 1.56
N MET A 87 8.12 18.28 0.34
CA MET A 87 8.13 19.64 -0.19
C MET A 87 6.71 20.23 -0.29
N GLU A 88 5.73 19.41 -0.71
CA GLU A 88 4.34 19.83 -0.79
C GLU A 88 3.68 20.01 0.59
N ALA A 89 4.05 19.21 1.58
CA ALA A 89 3.61 19.44 2.95
C ALA A 89 4.16 20.78 3.47
N GLU A 90 5.42 21.07 3.20
CA GLU A 90 6.07 22.32 3.60
C GLU A 90 5.50 23.55 2.88
N SER A 91 5.09 23.40 1.60
CA SER A 91 4.47 24.47 0.82
C SER A 91 3.08 24.87 1.36
N ILE A 92 2.33 23.90 1.89
CA ILE A 92 1.02 24.14 2.49
C ILE A 92 1.16 24.81 3.87
N GLN A 93 2.10 24.35 4.68
CA GLN A 93 2.35 24.90 6.00
C GLN A 93 3.80 24.63 6.42
N GLN A 94 4.53 25.71 6.71
CA GLN A 94 5.91 25.63 7.17
C GLN A 94 6.03 24.81 8.47
N GLY A 95 6.99 23.89 8.51
CA GLY A 95 7.24 22.95 9.60
C GLY A 95 6.29 21.76 9.65
N TRP A 96 5.31 21.66 8.76
CA TRP A 96 4.30 20.60 8.81
C TRP A 96 4.89 19.23 8.46
N ALA A 97 5.91 19.16 7.61
CA ALA A 97 6.54 17.91 7.19
C ALA A 97 7.02 17.04 8.39
N THR A 98 7.46 17.68 9.47
CA THR A 98 7.96 17.00 10.68
C THR A 98 6.90 16.16 11.39
N THR A 99 5.66 16.65 11.43
CA THR A 99 4.52 15.98 12.06
C THR A 99 3.70 15.17 11.07
N PHE A 100 3.76 15.54 9.78
CA PHE A 100 3.03 14.92 8.69
C PHE A 100 3.37 13.44 8.51
N PHE A 101 4.67 13.09 8.36
CA PHE A 101 5.06 11.71 8.06
C PHE A 101 4.71 10.71 9.18
N PRO A 102 4.92 11.00 10.47
CA PRO A 102 4.46 10.13 11.55
C PRO A 102 2.96 9.86 11.50
N ILE A 103 2.14 10.91 11.32
CA ILE A 103 0.67 10.77 11.26
C ILE A 103 0.25 9.93 10.04
N VAL A 104 0.86 10.20 8.89
CA VAL A 104 0.54 9.49 7.65
C VAL A 104 0.97 8.01 7.72
N GLN A 105 2.06 7.71 8.42
CA GLN A 105 2.48 6.34 8.69
C GLN A 105 1.47 5.61 9.58
N GLU A 106 0.95 6.26 10.64
CA GLU A 106 -0.11 5.70 11.47
C GLU A 106 -1.40 5.44 10.69
N ILE A 107 -1.79 6.35 9.79
CA ILE A 107 -2.94 6.18 8.89
C ILE A 107 -2.72 4.93 8.01
N CYS A 108 -1.54 4.79 7.40
CA CYS A 108 -1.20 3.63 6.58
C CYS A 108 -1.33 2.31 7.37
N PHE A 109 -0.82 2.27 8.61
CA PHE A 109 -0.93 1.08 9.45
C PHE A 109 -2.36 0.81 9.91
N ASN A 110 -3.11 1.84 10.29
CA ASN A 110 -4.51 1.70 10.69
C ASN A 110 -5.36 1.13 9.55
N GLU A 111 -5.17 1.61 8.34
CA GLU A 111 -5.87 1.09 7.17
C GLU A 111 -5.49 -0.35 6.86
N ALA A 112 -4.21 -0.70 6.93
CA ALA A 112 -3.76 -2.08 6.74
C ALA A 112 -4.39 -3.02 7.78
N LEU A 113 -4.46 -2.58 9.04
CA LEU A 113 -5.09 -3.34 10.12
C LEU A 113 -6.59 -3.53 9.88
N ARG A 114 -7.32 -2.44 9.55
CA ARG A 114 -8.76 -2.51 9.27
C ARG A 114 -9.07 -3.41 8.08
N ARG A 115 -8.30 -3.32 7.00
CA ARG A 115 -8.46 -4.20 5.83
C ARG A 115 -8.30 -5.66 6.22
N ARG A 116 -7.31 -5.98 7.04
CA ARG A 116 -7.09 -7.35 7.53
C ARG A 116 -8.22 -7.83 8.43
N LEU A 117 -8.69 -6.98 9.35
CA LEU A 117 -9.78 -7.31 10.26
C LEU A 117 -11.07 -7.63 9.50
N ASN A 118 -11.46 -6.76 8.57
CA ASN A 118 -12.69 -6.94 7.79
C ASN A 118 -12.68 -8.26 6.98
N VAL A 119 -11.50 -8.67 6.48
CA VAL A 119 -11.36 -9.95 5.75
C VAL A 119 -11.50 -11.16 6.67
N LEU A 120 -11.18 -11.04 7.97
CA LEU A 120 -11.32 -12.16 8.91
C LEU A 120 -12.78 -12.51 9.19
N ASP A 121 -13.66 -11.51 9.25
CA ASP A 121 -15.09 -11.73 9.49
C ASP A 121 -15.72 -12.56 8.36
N ASP A 122 -15.47 -12.16 7.11
CA ASP A 122 -15.95 -12.89 5.92
C ASP A 122 -15.37 -14.31 5.85
N ARG A 123 -14.07 -14.44 6.12
CA ARG A 123 -13.38 -15.73 6.12
C ARG A 123 -13.89 -16.66 7.22
N GLY A 124 -14.31 -16.11 8.36
CA GLY A 124 -14.91 -16.89 9.45
C GLY A 124 -16.21 -17.57 9.03
N VAL A 125 -17.06 -16.88 8.26
CA VAL A 125 -18.29 -17.45 7.72
C VAL A 125 -18.00 -18.59 6.74
N GLU A 126 -17.03 -18.41 5.85
CA GLU A 126 -16.63 -19.43 4.88
C GLU A 126 -16.06 -20.68 5.58
N LEU A 127 -15.16 -20.48 6.55
CA LEU A 127 -14.57 -21.58 7.32
C LEU A 127 -15.63 -22.34 8.12
N ASN A 128 -16.62 -21.67 8.70
CA ASN A 128 -17.70 -22.32 9.44
C ASN A 128 -18.58 -23.19 8.51
N LYS A 129 -18.87 -22.71 7.29
CA LYS A 129 -19.57 -23.51 6.27
C LYS A 129 -18.79 -24.77 5.90
N LEU A 130 -17.49 -24.63 5.65
CA LEU A 130 -16.61 -25.76 5.33
C LEU A 130 -16.54 -26.76 6.48
N TRP A 131 -16.41 -26.27 7.72
CA TRP A 131 -16.38 -27.08 8.92
C TRP A 131 -17.65 -27.91 9.12
N ASN A 132 -18.82 -27.27 9.02
CA ASN A 132 -20.11 -27.96 9.16
C ASN A 132 -20.35 -28.95 8.01
N GLY A 133 -19.93 -28.61 6.79
CA GLY A 133 -19.99 -29.52 5.65
C GLY A 133 -19.13 -30.77 5.86
N LEU A 134 -17.92 -30.61 6.38
CA LEU A 134 -17.01 -31.72 6.71
C LEU A 134 -17.58 -32.61 7.83
N HIS A 135 -18.23 -32.02 8.84
CA HIS A 135 -18.89 -32.79 9.89
C HIS A 135 -20.12 -33.57 9.38
N ALA A 136 -20.88 -32.99 8.46
CA ALA A 136 -22.03 -33.67 7.85
C ALA A 136 -21.60 -34.89 7.02
N THR A 137 -20.50 -34.79 6.27
CA THR A 137 -19.98 -35.93 5.50
C THR A 137 -19.37 -37.01 6.41
N ALA A 138 -18.66 -36.62 7.46
CA ALA A 138 -18.06 -37.55 8.43
C ALA A 138 -19.10 -38.34 9.25
N THR A 139 -20.26 -37.75 9.52
CA THR A 139 -21.37 -38.43 10.21
C THR A 139 -22.15 -39.35 9.29
N ALA A 140 -22.29 -39.01 8.00
CA ALA A 140 -22.92 -39.87 6.99
C ALA A 140 -22.12 -41.16 6.77
N THR A 141 -20.79 -41.09 6.64
CA THR A 141 -19.94 -42.28 6.46
C THR A 141 -19.87 -43.17 7.70
N ALA A 142 -20.08 -42.63 8.90
CA ALA A 142 -20.13 -43.40 10.13
C ALA A 142 -21.49 -44.11 10.33
N ALA A 143 -22.56 -43.67 9.67
CA ALA A 143 -23.88 -44.28 9.75
C ALA A 143 -24.09 -45.42 8.72
N GLU A 144 -23.20 -45.53 7.74
CA GLU A 144 -23.22 -46.58 6.69
C GLU A 144 -22.41 -47.84 7.09
N LEU A 145 -21.80 -47.86 8.28
CA LEU A 145 -21.08 -48.99 8.89
C LEU A 145 -21.88 -49.61 10.03
#